data_AF-A0A930SDM6-F1
#
_entry.id   AF-A0A930SDM6-F1
#
_cell.length_a   1.000
_cell.length_b   1.000
_cell.length_c   1.000
_cell.angle_alpha   90.00
_cell.angle_beta   90.00
_cell.angle_gamma   90.00
#
_symmetry.space_group_name_H-M   'P 1'
#
loop_
_entity.id
_entity.type
_entity.pdbx_description
1 polymer ?
#
loop_
_entity_poly.entity_id
_entity_poly.type
_entity_poly.pdbx_seq_one_letter_code
_entity_poly.pdbx_strand_id
1 'polypeptide(L)'
;MNPLKQKLDINNERYRIIVSVKEDYLDGKLSLEEGNRILKEKLGTCTPDEFAYAEQSLKGVYKDEEILDKMDDLLNLFDGVLVRAENEYPENHPLWVYLEEINAVEKVALEADELLKQEKVIKNPWLGIFDSLAQWRTH
;
A
#
# COMPACT_ATOMS: atom_id res chain seq x y z
N MET A 1 -11.76 -20.38 16.71
CA MET A 1 -10.47 -19.90 16.18
C MET A 1 -10.72 -19.42 14.76
N ASN A 2 -10.37 -18.18 14.40
CA ASN A 2 -10.73 -17.61 13.09
C ASN A 2 -9.93 -18.34 11.98
N PRO A 3 -10.59 -18.96 10.97
CA PRO A 3 -9.91 -19.73 9.93
C PRO A 3 -8.88 -18.92 9.11
N LEU A 4 -9.05 -17.60 8.99
CA LEU A 4 -8.11 -16.71 8.31
C LEU A 4 -6.76 -16.62 9.03
N LYS A 5 -6.77 -16.66 10.37
CA LYS A 5 -5.54 -16.61 11.20
C LYS A 5 -4.62 -17.81 10.96
N GLN A 6 -5.18 -18.96 10.62
CA GLN A 6 -4.43 -20.20 10.48
C GLN A 6 -3.77 -20.34 9.10
N LYS A 7 -4.27 -19.62 8.10
CA LYS A 7 -3.72 -19.63 6.72
C LYS A 7 -2.64 -18.58 6.48
N LEU A 8 -2.61 -17.51 7.27
CA LEU A 8 -1.79 -16.32 7.01
C LEU A 8 -0.55 -16.20 7.92
N ASP A 9 -0.26 -17.19 8.78
CA ASP A 9 0.84 -17.16 9.77
C ASP A 9 0.95 -15.82 10.54
N ILE A 10 -0.19 -15.18 10.83
CA ILE A 10 -0.21 -13.83 11.40
C ILE A 10 0.26 -13.90 12.85
N ASN A 11 1.40 -13.27 13.13
CA ASN A 11 1.89 -13.07 14.48
C ASN A 11 0.89 -12.21 15.27
N ASN A 12 0.25 -12.84 16.28
CA ASN A 12 -0.78 -12.19 17.10
C ASN A 12 -0.30 -10.90 17.79
N GLU A 13 1.00 -10.76 18.06
CA GLU A 13 1.56 -9.57 18.72
C GLU A 13 1.66 -8.38 17.77
N ARG A 14 2.15 -8.62 16.54
CA ARG A 14 2.24 -7.60 15.48
C ARG A 14 0.86 -7.05 15.14
N TYR A 15 -0.11 -7.93 14.96
CA TYR A 15 -1.50 -7.55 14.71
C TYR A 15 -2.07 -6.65 15.83
N ARG A 16 -1.82 -6.98 17.11
CA ARG A 16 -2.31 -6.17 18.24
C ARG A 16 -1.74 -4.75 18.21
N ILE A 17 -0.48 -4.60 17.81
CA ILE A 17 0.16 -3.29 17.66
C ILE A 17 -0.55 -2.50 16.55
N ILE A 18 -0.79 -3.12 15.38
CA ILE A 18 -1.45 -2.47 14.24
C ILE A 18 -2.85 -1.98 14.64
N VAL A 19 -3.66 -2.83 15.27
CA VAL A 19 -5.02 -2.46 15.69
C VAL A 19 -5.00 -1.36 16.73
N SER A 20 -4.19 -1.50 17.79
CA SER A 20 -4.11 -0.49 18.86
C SER A 20 -3.71 0.89 18.33
N VAL A 21 -2.72 0.96 17.43
CA VAL A 21 -2.30 2.24 16.86
C VAL A 21 -3.37 2.82 15.94
N LYS A 22 -4.05 2.01 15.13
CA LYS A 22 -5.17 2.46 14.29
C LYS A 22 -6.33 3.00 15.14
N GLU A 23 -6.74 2.29 16.19
CA GLU A 23 -7.81 2.74 17.10
C GLU A 23 -7.43 4.05 17.80
N ASP A 24 -6.24 4.13 18.39
CA ASP A 24 -5.80 5.33 19.10
C ASP A 24 -5.65 6.53 18.15
N TYR A 25 -5.24 6.32 16.90
CA TYR A 25 -5.23 7.36 15.88
C TYR A 25 -6.65 7.80 15.47
N LEU A 26 -7.55 6.85 15.20
CA LEU A 26 -8.93 7.14 14.82
C LEU A 26 -9.74 7.84 15.92
N ASP A 27 -9.41 7.54 17.18
CA ASP A 27 -9.96 8.19 18.38
C ASP A 27 -9.32 9.56 18.68
N GLY A 28 -8.29 9.96 17.92
CA GLY A 28 -7.58 11.23 18.09
C GLY A 28 -6.65 11.27 19.31
N LYS A 29 -6.30 10.11 19.88
CA LYS A 29 -5.34 9.98 21.00
C LYS A 29 -3.89 10.01 20.54
N LEU A 30 -3.64 9.66 19.27
CA LEU A 30 -2.34 9.75 18.62
C LEU A 30 -2.40 10.70 17.42
N SER A 31 -1.33 11.46 17.21
CA SER A 31 -1.10 12.12 15.92
C SER A 31 -0.63 11.12 14.86
N LEU A 32 -0.72 11.53 13.59
CA LEU A 32 -0.23 10.75 12.44
C LEU A 32 1.26 10.41 12.60
N GLU A 33 2.06 11.39 13.01
CA GLU A 33 3.51 11.28 13.17
C GLU A 33 3.89 10.33 14.31
N GLU A 34 3.19 10.44 15.45
CA GLU A 34 3.42 9.56 16.60
C GLU A 34 3.02 8.12 16.30
N GLY A 35 1.86 7.92 15.66
CA GLY A 35 1.40 6.60 15.26
C GLY A 35 2.35 5.95 14.24
N ASN A 36 2.78 6.70 13.22
CA ASN A 36 3.76 6.22 12.24
C ASN A 36 5.09 5.84 12.89
N ARG A 37 5.59 6.66 13.83
CA ARG A 37 6.81 6.36 14.60
C ARG A 37 6.69 5.05 15.37
N ILE A 38 5.55 4.82 16.05
CA ILE A 38 5.31 3.58 16.79
C ILE A 38 5.31 2.37 15.85
N LEU A 39 4.68 2.49 14.69
CA LEU A 39 4.65 1.43 13.69
C LEU A 39 6.06 1.12 13.16
N LYS A 40 6.86 2.15 12.84
CA LYS A 40 8.26 1.99 12.42
C LYS A 40 9.11 1.29 13.49
N GLU A 41 9.02 1.74 14.74
CA GLU A 41 9.84 1.21 15.84
C GLU A 41 9.46 -0.23 16.22
N LYS A 42 8.15 -0.55 16.23
CA LYS A 42 7.68 -1.85 16.75
C LYS A 42 7.47 -2.90 15.68
N LEU A 43 7.12 -2.51 14.46
CA LEU A 43 6.84 -3.45 13.37
C LEU A 43 7.98 -3.49 12.36
N GLY A 44 8.66 -2.37 12.11
CA GLY A 44 9.62 -2.19 11.03
C GLY A 44 8.94 -2.16 9.66
N THR A 45 8.27 -3.26 9.30
CA THR A 45 7.46 -3.41 8.08
C THR A 45 6.05 -3.88 8.41
N CYS A 46 5.11 -3.75 7.48
CA CYS A 46 3.75 -4.27 7.56
C CYS A 46 3.38 -4.81 6.18
N THR A 47 2.92 -6.05 6.08
CA THR A 47 2.45 -6.61 4.81
C THR A 47 1.02 -6.14 4.49
N PRO A 48 0.58 -6.15 3.22
CA PRO A 48 -0.81 -5.85 2.86
C PRO A 48 -1.82 -6.76 3.57
N ASP A 49 -1.47 -8.03 3.79
CA ASP A 49 -2.32 -8.98 4.52
C ASP A 49 -2.46 -8.62 6.00
N GLU A 50 -1.37 -8.24 6.66
CA GLU A 50 -1.42 -7.74 8.05
C GLU A 50 -2.27 -6.47 8.15
N PHE A 51 -2.13 -5.55 7.20
CA PHE A 51 -2.88 -4.30 7.15
C PHE A 51 -4.38 -4.56 6.97
N ALA A 52 -4.75 -5.39 5.98
CA ALA A 52 -6.13 -5.72 5.66
C ALA A 52 -6.80 -6.53 6.77
N TYR A 53 -6.07 -7.46 7.39
CA TYR A 53 -6.59 -8.24 8.51
C TYR A 53 -6.87 -7.36 9.74
N ALA A 54 -6.01 -6.38 10.02
CA ALA A 54 -6.26 -5.40 11.07
C ALA A 54 -7.48 -4.52 10.77
N GLU A 55 -7.66 -4.07 9.52
CA GLU A 55 -8.82 -3.29 9.10
C GLU A 55 -10.13 -4.07 9.28
N GLN A 56 -10.17 -5.35 8.90
CA GLN A 56 -11.36 -6.19 9.11
C GLN A 56 -11.81 -6.24 10.57
N SER A 57 -10.88 -6.06 11.50
CA SER A 57 -11.17 -6.10 12.93
C SER A 57 -11.78 -4.80 13.44
N LEU A 58 -11.62 -3.70 12.70
CA LEU A 58 -12.20 -2.38 12.98
C LEU A 58 -13.62 -2.22 12.40
N LYS A 59 -14.00 -3.01 11.39
CA LYS A 59 -15.32 -2.96 10.74
C LYS A 59 -16.52 -3.25 11.65
N GLY A 60 -16.29 -3.75 12.88
CA GLY A 60 -17.34 -3.89 13.89
C GLY A 60 -17.54 -2.65 14.78
N VAL A 61 -16.59 -1.71 14.75
CA VAL A 61 -16.56 -0.51 15.60
C VAL A 61 -16.90 0.75 14.80
N TYR A 62 -16.46 0.82 13.53
CA TYR A 62 -16.72 1.92 12.61
C TYR A 62 -17.55 1.44 11.40
N LYS A 63 -18.37 2.32 10.81
CA LYS A 63 -19.08 2.01 9.56
C LYS A 63 -18.11 1.99 8.37
N ASP A 64 -18.45 1.25 7.33
CA ASP A 64 -17.62 1.18 6.11
C ASP A 64 -17.37 2.57 5.49
N GLU A 65 -18.38 3.44 5.46
CA GLU A 65 -18.27 4.82 4.96
C GLU A 65 -17.23 5.64 5.75
N GLU A 66 -17.22 5.51 7.08
CA GLU A 66 -16.30 6.23 7.96
C GLU A 66 -14.85 5.76 7.81
N ILE A 67 -14.66 4.47 7.52
CA ILE A 67 -13.32 3.91 7.22
C ILE A 67 -12.86 4.36 5.83
N LEU A 68 -13.74 4.35 4.83
CA LEU A 68 -13.41 4.79 3.47
C LEU A 68 -12.96 6.25 3.45
N ASP A 69 -13.68 7.14 4.13
CA ASP A 69 -13.32 8.57 4.20
C ASP A 69 -11.97 8.81 4.88
N LYS A 70 -11.53 7.88 5.73
CA LYS A 70 -10.25 7.94 6.46
C LYS A 70 -9.17 7.03 5.88
N MET A 71 -9.41 6.40 4.72
CA MET A 71 -8.49 5.41 4.16
C MET A 71 -7.14 6.05 3.82
N ASP A 72 -7.13 7.25 3.25
CA ASP A 72 -5.88 7.95 2.91
C ASP A 72 -5.07 8.28 4.18
N ASP A 73 -5.74 8.74 5.24
CA ASP A 73 -5.11 8.99 6.54
C ASP A 73 -4.55 7.70 7.16
N LEU A 74 -5.31 6.61 7.08
CA LEU A 74 -4.87 5.29 7.54
C LEU A 74 -3.72 4.74 6.70
N LEU A 75 -3.63 5.03 5.40
CA LEU A 75 -2.50 4.65 4.57
C LEU A 75 -1.27 5.49 4.91
N ASN A 76 -1.42 6.80 5.09
CA ASN A 76 -0.36 7.71 5.51
C ASN A 76 0.24 7.29 6.86
N LEU A 77 -0.57 6.74 7.77
CA LEU A 77 -0.11 6.21 9.05
C LEU A 77 0.95 5.11 8.88
N PHE A 78 0.91 4.36 7.77
CA PHE A 78 1.85 3.29 7.45
C PHE A 78 2.92 3.70 6.43
N ASP A 79 3.07 4.99 6.14
CA ASP A 79 4.10 5.46 5.22
C ASP A 79 5.51 5.03 5.67
N GLY A 80 6.26 4.42 4.75
CA GLY A 80 7.56 3.80 5.01
C GLY A 80 7.53 2.53 5.88
N VAL A 81 6.35 2.01 6.23
CA VAL A 81 6.15 0.74 6.96
C VAL A 81 5.45 -0.30 6.09
N LEU A 82 4.41 0.10 5.35
CA LEU A 82 3.68 -0.80 4.46
C LEU A 82 4.60 -1.24 3.30
N VAL A 83 4.84 -2.53 3.18
CA VAL A 83 5.65 -3.12 2.11
C VAL A 83 4.77 -3.72 1.02
N ARG A 84 5.31 -3.81 -0.18
CA ARG A 84 4.63 -4.50 -1.30
C ARG A 84 4.70 -6.00 -1.07
N ALA A 85 3.59 -6.70 -1.28
CA ALA A 85 3.59 -8.16 -1.31
C ALA A 85 4.05 -8.67 -2.68
N GLU A 86 4.92 -9.68 -2.69
CA GLU A 86 5.29 -10.44 -3.88
C GLU A 86 4.28 -11.55 -4.12
N ASN A 87 3.04 -11.16 -4.45
CA ASN A 87 1.97 -12.10 -4.72
C ASN A 87 2.13 -12.71 -6.11
N GLU A 88 2.09 -14.04 -6.20
CA GLU A 88 2.02 -14.76 -7.48
C GLU A 88 0.58 -15.17 -7.77
N TYR A 89 0.13 -14.91 -8.99
CA TYR A 89 -1.19 -15.27 -9.46
C TYR A 89 -1.08 -16.15 -10.71
N PRO A 90 -2.02 -17.08 -10.95
CA PRO A 90 -2.06 -17.85 -12.18
C PRO A 90 -2.13 -16.94 -13.42
N GLU A 91 -1.48 -17.37 -14.50
CA GLU A 91 -1.52 -16.65 -15.78
C GLU A 91 -2.98 -16.42 -16.22
N ASN A 92 -3.28 -15.22 -16.72
CA ASN A 92 -4.61 -14.75 -17.12
C ASN A 92 -5.66 -14.66 -15.99
N HIS A 93 -5.27 -14.84 -14.73
CA HIS A 93 -6.13 -14.46 -13.61
C HIS A 93 -6.32 -12.93 -13.61
N PRO A 94 -7.50 -12.37 -13.26
CA PRO A 94 -7.70 -10.92 -13.25
C PRO A 94 -6.65 -10.15 -12.44
N LEU A 95 -6.27 -10.66 -11.26
CA LEU A 95 -5.20 -10.06 -10.44
C LEU A 95 -3.80 -10.19 -11.05
N TRP A 96 -3.56 -11.21 -11.88
CA TRP A 96 -2.32 -11.33 -12.65
C TRP A 96 -2.25 -10.24 -13.72
N VAL A 97 -3.34 -9.99 -14.44
CA VAL A 97 -3.42 -8.93 -15.46
C VAL A 97 -3.13 -7.57 -14.81
N TYR A 98 -3.78 -7.26 -13.68
CA TYR A 98 -3.51 -6.02 -12.95
C TYR A 98 -2.06 -5.90 -12.48
N LEU A 99 -1.45 -7.00 -12.04
CA LEU A 99 -0.04 -6.98 -11.63
C LEU A 99 0.88 -6.68 -12.83
N GLU A 100 0.64 -7.30 -13.98
CA GLU A 100 1.40 -7.05 -15.21
C GLU A 100 1.23 -5.62 -15.72
N GLU A 101 0.01 -5.09 -15.64
CA GLU A 101 -0.32 -3.70 -15.90
C GLU A 101 0.50 -2.75 -15.01
N ILE A 102 0.49 -2.97 -13.69
CA ILE A 102 1.28 -2.16 -12.75
C ILE A 102 2.78 -2.25 -13.06
N ASN A 103 3.29 -3.47 -13.32
CA ASN A 103 4.69 -3.69 -13.67
C ASN A 103 5.09 -2.96 -14.96
N ALA A 104 4.19 -2.86 -15.94
CA ALA A 104 4.45 -2.13 -17.18
C ALA A 104 4.55 -0.61 -16.93
N VAL A 105 3.65 -0.03 -16.13
CA VAL A 105 3.69 1.41 -15.79
C VAL A 105 4.89 1.75 -14.92
N GLU A 106 5.23 0.88 -13.97
CA GLU A 106 6.39 1.07 -13.09
C GLU A 106 7.69 1.17 -13.88
N LYS A 107 7.85 0.37 -14.95
CA LYS A 107 9.01 0.50 -15.86
C LYS A 107 9.08 1.87 -16.51
N VAL A 108 7.95 2.37 -17.02
CA VAL A 108 7.88 3.72 -17.63
C VAL A 108 8.16 4.81 -16.59
N ALA A 109 7.69 4.65 -15.35
CA ALA A 109 7.97 5.58 -14.25
C ALA A 109 9.47 5.58 -13.88
N LEU A 110 10.12 4.43 -13.83
CA LEU A 110 11.56 4.32 -13.59
C LEU A 110 12.38 4.97 -14.71
N GLU A 111 11.99 4.78 -15.97
CA GLU A 111 12.62 5.48 -17.10
C GLU A 111 12.48 7.00 -16.95
N ALA A 112 11.31 7.49 -16.55
CA ALA A 112 11.08 8.90 -16.29
C ALA A 112 11.92 9.44 -15.11
N ASP A 113 12.06 8.67 -14.03
CA ASP A 113 12.91 9.01 -12.88
C ASP A 113 14.39 9.10 -13.28
N GLU A 114 14.87 8.18 -14.12
CA GLU A 114 16.23 8.23 -14.67
C GLU A 114 16.45 9.44 -15.57
N LEU A 115 15.44 9.84 -16.36
CA LEU A 115 15.50 11.08 -17.14
C LEU A 115 15.51 12.32 -16.25
N LEU A 116 14.77 12.31 -15.13
CA LEU A 116 14.68 13.42 -14.19
C LEU A 116 16.02 13.68 -13.48
N LYS A 117 16.81 12.62 -13.22
CA LYS A 117 18.15 12.72 -12.60
C LYS A 117 19.21 13.35 -13.52
N GLN A 118 18.93 13.52 -14.82
CA GLN A 118 19.88 14.10 -15.76
C GLN A 118 20.02 15.61 -15.57
N GLU A 119 21.24 16.12 -15.64
CA GLU A 119 21.53 17.55 -15.49
C GLU A 119 20.83 18.44 -16.55
N LYS A 120 20.60 17.89 -17.75
CA LYS A 120 19.97 18.59 -18.87
C LYS A 120 18.68 17.89 -19.28
N VAL A 121 17.63 18.67 -19.39
CA VAL A 121 16.34 18.19 -19.91
C VAL A 121 16.41 18.09 -21.44
N ILE A 122 16.45 16.86 -21.96
CA ILE A 122 16.35 16.58 -23.39
C ILE A 122 14.90 16.21 -23.71
N LYS A 123 14.24 16.98 -24.57
CA LYS A 123 12.80 16.82 -24.84
C LYS A 123 12.40 15.46 -25.42
N ASN A 124 13.20 14.89 -26.31
CA ASN A 124 12.78 13.71 -27.10
C ASN A 124 12.53 12.46 -26.23
N PRO A 125 13.41 12.09 -25.28
CA PRO A 125 13.12 10.99 -24.35
C PRO A 125 11.82 11.18 -23.55
N TRP A 126 11.53 12.40 -23.09
CA TRP A 126 10.27 12.70 -22.38
C TRP A 126 9.04 12.49 -23.27
N LEU A 127 9.11 12.84 -24.57
CA LEU A 127 8.02 12.55 -25.50
C LEU A 127 7.75 11.03 -25.60
N GLY A 128 8.80 10.21 -25.62
CA GLY A 128 8.67 8.76 -25.60
C GLY A 128 7.95 8.22 -24.35
N ILE A 129 8.25 8.79 -23.17
CA ILE A 129 7.52 8.47 -21.93
C ILE A 129 6.02 8.80 -22.07
N PHE A 130 5.69 9.99 -22.59
CA PHE A 130 4.29 10.39 -22.76
C PHE A 130 3.56 9.52 -23.79
N ASP A 131 4.23 9.13 -24.88
CA ASP A 131 3.66 8.22 -25.88
C ASP A 131 3.33 6.85 -25.26
N SER A 132 4.23 6.30 -24.44
CA SER A 132 4.01 5.05 -23.70
C SER A 132 2.83 5.17 -22.73
N LEU A 133 2.76 6.25 -21.94
CA LEU A 133 1.65 6.50 -21.02
C LEU A 133 0.31 6.70 -21.74
N ALA A 134 0.31 7.24 -22.97
CA ALA A 134 -0.90 7.43 -23.75
C ALA A 134 -1.55 6.09 -24.17
N GLN A 135 -0.74 5.03 -24.38
CA GLN A 135 -1.25 3.69 -24.70
C GLN A 135 -1.98 3.03 -23.51
N TRP A 136 -1.78 3.52 -22.30
CA TRP A 136 -2.47 2.96 -21.12
C TRP A 136 -3.99 3.05 -21.20
N ARG A 137 -4.52 4.08 -21.87
CA ARG A 137 -5.97 4.29 -22.01
C ARG A 137 -6.64 3.35 -23.01
N THR A 138 -5.87 2.56 -23.76
CA THR A 138 -6.41 1.65 -24.78
C THR A 138 -6.65 0.22 -24.29
N HIS A 139 -6.38 -0.05 -23.01
CA HIS A 139 -6.64 -1.31 -22.33
C HIS A 139 -8.07 -1.38 -21.75
#